data_AF-A7TA79-F1
#
_entry.id   AF-A7TA79-F1
#
_cell.length_a   1.000
_cell.length_b   1.000
_cell.length_c   1.000
_cell.angle_alpha   90.00
_cell.angle_beta   90.00
_cell.angle_gamma   90.00
#
_symmetry.space_group_name_H-M   'P 1'
#
loop_
_entity.id
_entity.type
_entity.pdbx_description
1 polymer ?
#
loop_
_entity_poly.entity_id
_entity_poly.type
_entity_poly.pdbx_seq_one_letter_code
_entity_poly.pdbx_strand_id
1 'polypeptide(L)'
;MQGLTGTIQFKTDGSNERVVDEFDIINIQVQSQTLFSHKYKIGQLTITTNSNLVSLQRDNLVNWNGQYWKETECERKEEFMRKHRENDRVVIVTTKEDAPFMIMKDNASLLKGNDRFMGFSKDLLDLLAEKLNVKYEIRISKEKSYGSVKNGEWRGILGELVRQ
;
A
#
# COMPACT_ATOMS: atom_id res chain seq x y z
N MET A 1 3.74 -34.04 -26.30
CA MET A 1 5.02 -33.64 -26.94
C MET A 1 5.70 -32.64 -25.99
N GLN A 2 7.01 -32.76 -25.75
CA GLN A 2 7.76 -31.77 -24.96
C GLN A 2 8.31 -30.69 -25.90
N GLY A 3 8.03 -29.43 -25.59
CA GLY A 3 8.58 -28.27 -26.29
C GLY A 3 9.49 -27.44 -25.39
N LEU A 4 9.97 -26.30 -25.91
CA LEU A 4 10.85 -25.36 -25.20
C LEU A 4 10.23 -24.75 -23.93
N THR A 5 8.91 -24.84 -23.79
CA THR A 5 8.12 -24.29 -22.68
C THR A 5 7.41 -25.39 -21.90
N GLY A 6 7.99 -26.59 -21.87
CA GLY A 6 7.42 -27.76 -21.19
C GLY A 6 6.45 -28.56 -22.05
N THR A 7 5.55 -29.28 -21.40
CA THR A 7 4.57 -30.15 -22.07
C THR A 7 3.56 -29.33 -22.87
N ILE A 8 3.29 -29.75 -24.11
CA ILE A 8 2.30 -29.13 -24.99
C ILE A 8 1.08 -30.04 -25.03
N GLN A 9 -0.03 -29.55 -24.47
CA GLN A 9 -1.37 -30.15 -24.53
C GLN A 9 -2.39 -29.04 -24.80
N PHE A 10 -3.50 -29.37 -25.46
CA PHE A 10 -4.57 -28.44 -25.78
C PHE A 10 -5.89 -28.93 -25.18
N LYS A 11 -6.78 -27.99 -24.83
CA LYS A 11 -8.12 -28.33 -24.34
C LYS A 11 -8.93 -29.02 -25.43
N THR A 12 -9.73 -30.00 -25.03
CA THR A 12 -10.60 -30.79 -25.93
C THR A 12 -11.97 -30.15 -26.18
N ASP A 13 -12.20 -28.94 -25.66
CA ASP A 13 -13.47 -28.20 -25.72
C ASP A 13 -13.65 -27.38 -27.03
N GLY A 14 -12.70 -27.48 -27.96
CA GLY A 14 -12.73 -26.74 -29.23
C GLY A 14 -12.20 -25.30 -29.15
N SER A 15 -11.75 -24.84 -27.98
CA SER A 15 -11.17 -23.50 -27.78
C SER A 15 -9.78 -23.33 -28.40
N ASN A 16 -9.10 -24.42 -28.77
CA ASN A 16 -7.70 -24.46 -29.18
C ASN A 16 -6.74 -23.80 -28.16
N GLU A 17 -7.14 -23.71 -26.90
CA GLU A 17 -6.30 -23.18 -25.84
C GLU A 17 -5.29 -24.21 -25.37
N ARG A 18 -4.05 -23.76 -25.17
CA ARG A 18 -3.00 -24.59 -24.58
C ARG A 18 -3.26 -24.77 -23.09
N VAL A 19 -3.14 -26.01 -22.62
CA VAL A 19 -3.05 -26.34 -21.19
C VAL A 19 -1.65 -25.98 -20.73
N VAL A 20 -1.57 -25.08 -19.74
CA VAL A 20 -0.30 -24.58 -19.17
C VAL A 20 -0.27 -24.95 -17.70
N ASP A 21 0.62 -25.88 -17.35
CA ASP A 21 0.74 -26.41 -15.99
C ASP A 21 1.86 -25.73 -15.19
N GLU A 22 2.73 -24.96 -15.86
CA GLU A 22 3.92 -24.37 -15.26
C GLU A 22 4.12 -22.91 -15.69
N PHE A 23 4.35 -22.03 -14.72
CA PHE A 23 4.66 -20.62 -14.93
C PHE A 23 5.93 -20.23 -14.18
N ASP A 24 6.84 -19.56 -14.85
CA ASP A 24 8.04 -19.00 -14.23
C ASP A 24 7.74 -17.65 -13.60
N ILE A 25 8.07 -17.51 -12.31
CA ILE A 25 7.94 -16.26 -11.57
C ILE A 25 9.26 -15.51 -11.70
N ILE A 26 9.18 -14.30 -12.26
CA ILE A 26 10.34 -13.44 -12.53
C ILE A 26 10.21 -12.14 -11.75
N ASN A 27 11.28 -11.76 -11.04
CA ASN A 27 11.39 -10.48 -10.35
C ASN A 27 12.36 -9.57 -11.10
N ILE A 28 12.01 -8.29 -11.23
CA ILE A 28 12.84 -7.29 -11.88
C ILE A 28 13.63 -6.56 -10.80
N GLN A 29 14.96 -6.61 -10.88
CA GLN A 29 15.85 -6.07 -9.86
C GLN A 29 16.84 -5.09 -10.49
N VAL A 30 17.11 -4.00 -9.78
CA VAL A 30 18.17 -3.05 -10.15
C VAL A 30 19.36 -3.36 -9.25
N GLN A 31 20.51 -3.69 -9.84
CA GLN A 31 21.73 -3.87 -9.07
C GLN A 31 22.37 -2.51 -8.79
N SER A 32 22.89 -2.32 -7.57
CA SER A 32 23.49 -1.05 -7.12
C SER A 32 24.65 -0.55 -7.99
N GLN A 33 25.28 -1.44 -8.77
CA GLN A 33 26.44 -1.13 -9.61
C GLN A 33 26.08 -0.90 -11.09
N THR A 34 24.82 -1.14 -11.49
CA THR A 34 24.36 -0.98 -12.87
C THR A 34 23.11 -0.10 -12.91
N LEU A 35 23.05 0.88 -13.80
CA LEU A 35 21.83 1.68 -14.03
C LEU A 35 20.70 0.89 -14.73
N PHE A 36 20.88 -0.42 -14.93
CA PHE A 36 19.97 -1.27 -15.70
C PHE A 36 19.23 -2.27 -14.81
N SER A 37 17.95 -2.45 -15.09
CA SER A 37 17.12 -3.49 -14.48
C SER A 37 17.39 -4.84 -15.15
N HIS A 38 17.59 -5.87 -14.34
CA HIS A 38 17.75 -7.26 -14.77
C HIS A 38 16.58 -8.12 -14.29
N LYS A 39 16.26 -9.17 -15.05
CA LYS A 39 15.19 -10.13 -14.74
C LYS A 39 15.80 -11.35 -14.07
N TYR A 40 15.30 -11.71 -12.88
CA TYR A 40 15.71 -12.89 -12.14
C TYR A 40 14.53 -13.85 -11.99
N LYS A 41 14.73 -15.13 -12.34
CA LYS A 41 13.78 -16.17 -11.99
C LYS A 41 13.86 -16.38 -10.47
N ILE A 42 12.73 -16.22 -9.79
CA ILE A 42 12.62 -16.33 -8.32
C ILE A 42 11.76 -17.51 -7.89
N GLY A 43 11.08 -18.17 -8.82
CA GLY A 43 10.21 -19.29 -8.49
C GLY A 43 9.47 -19.86 -9.68
N GLN A 44 8.61 -20.83 -9.39
CA GLN A 44 7.74 -21.49 -10.34
C GLN A 44 6.37 -21.72 -9.70
N LEU A 45 5.32 -21.45 -10.45
CA LEU A 45 3.94 -21.81 -10.13
C LEU A 45 3.59 -23.07 -10.93
N THR A 46 3.22 -24.13 -10.23
CA THR A 46 2.71 -25.36 -10.82
C THR A 46 1.21 -25.44 -10.57
N ILE A 47 0.43 -25.53 -11.64
CA ILE A 47 -1.02 -25.67 -11.61
C ILE A 47 -1.35 -27.13 -11.87
N THR A 48 -2.02 -27.76 -10.90
CA THR A 48 -2.59 -29.09 -11.02
C THR A 48 -4.12 -28.98 -10.97
N THR A 49 -4.85 -29.97 -11.47
CA THR A 49 -6.32 -30.02 -11.42
C THR A 49 -6.91 -29.78 -10.02
N ASN A 50 -6.16 -30.13 -8.96
CA ASN A 50 -6.63 -30.08 -7.58
C ASN A 50 -5.92 -29.01 -6.72
N SER A 51 -4.83 -28.41 -7.19
CA SER A 51 -4.06 -27.45 -6.39
C SER A 51 -3.12 -26.60 -7.23
N ASN A 52 -2.91 -25.37 -6.75
CA ASN A 52 -1.90 -24.46 -7.28
C ASN A 52 -0.77 -24.39 -6.26
N LEU A 53 0.45 -24.75 -6.65
CA LEU A 53 1.62 -24.73 -5.79
C LEU A 53 2.63 -23.70 -6.28
N VAL A 54 3.06 -22.81 -5.40
CA VAL A 54 4.14 -21.87 -5.67
C VAL A 54 5.40 -22.34 -4.95
N SER A 55 6.47 -22.53 -5.71
CA SER A 55 7.81 -22.82 -5.20
C SER A 55 8.71 -21.61 -5.46
N LEU A 56 9.29 -21.05 -4.39
CA LEU A 56 10.25 -19.94 -4.49
C LEU A 56 11.67 -20.46 -4.32
N GLN A 57 12.57 -20.03 -5.21
CA GLN A 57 14.00 -20.31 -5.13
C GLN A 57 14.60 -19.44 -4.03
N ARG A 58 15.27 -20.05 -3.05
CA ARG A 58 15.83 -19.33 -1.89
C ARG A 58 17.06 -18.49 -2.23
N ASP A 59 17.74 -18.82 -3.33
CA ASP A 59 19.00 -18.18 -3.72
C ASP A 59 18.80 -16.79 -4.35
N ASN A 60 17.61 -16.51 -4.89
CA ASN A 60 17.25 -15.21 -5.47
C ASN A 60 16.17 -14.54 -4.62
N LEU A 61 16.61 -13.76 -3.63
CA LEU A 61 15.70 -13.05 -2.73
C LEU A 61 14.80 -12.10 -3.54
N VAL A 62 13.50 -12.08 -3.21
CA VAL A 62 12.52 -11.18 -3.84
C VAL A 62 12.85 -9.75 -3.46
N ASN A 63 13.14 -8.91 -4.44
CA ASN A 63 13.29 -7.47 -4.22
C ASN A 63 11.91 -6.83 -4.33
N TRP A 64 11.47 -6.19 -3.25
CA TRP A 64 10.23 -5.44 -3.21
C TRP A 64 10.52 -3.95 -3.31
N ASN A 65 9.67 -3.21 -4.01
CA ASN A 65 9.80 -1.77 -4.19
C ASN A 65 8.56 -1.02 -3.70
N GLY A 66 8.68 0.30 -3.60
CA GLY A 66 7.57 1.17 -3.17
C GLY A 66 7.62 1.55 -1.69
N GLN A 67 6.76 2.47 -1.29
CA GLN A 67 6.79 3.04 0.06
C GLN A 67 6.47 2.03 1.16
N TYR A 68 5.76 0.95 0.82
CA TYR A 68 5.22 -0.04 1.76
C TYR A 68 5.77 -1.46 1.57
N TRP A 69 6.94 -1.57 0.93
CA TRP A 69 7.49 -2.88 0.56
C TRP A 69 7.93 -3.70 1.78
N LYS A 70 8.34 -3.02 2.84
CA LYS A 70 8.75 -3.65 4.11
C LYS A 70 7.57 -4.33 4.81
N GLU A 71 6.35 -3.86 4.59
CA GLU A 71 5.11 -4.42 5.13
C GLU A 71 4.70 -5.71 4.42
N THR A 72 5.12 -5.90 3.17
CA THR A 72 4.91 -7.14 2.40
C THR A 72 5.96 -8.22 2.66
N GLU A 73 7.06 -7.88 3.35
CA GLU A 73 7.99 -8.89 3.84
C GLU A 73 7.26 -9.72 4.90
N CYS A 74 7.18 -11.04 4.70
CA CYS A 74 6.66 -11.98 5.70
C CYS A 74 7.61 -12.06 6.90
N GLU A 75 7.79 -10.95 7.64
CA GLU A 75 8.43 -10.95 8.93
C GLU A 75 7.48 -11.61 9.94
N ARG A 76 8.06 -12.40 10.86
CA ARG A 76 7.34 -12.92 12.03
C ARG A 76 6.60 -11.74 12.69
N LYS A 77 5.31 -11.90 12.99
CA LYS A 77 4.40 -10.87 13.54
C LYS A 77 4.99 -9.98 14.65
N GLU A 78 5.95 -10.50 15.41
CA GLU A 78 6.62 -9.81 16.51
C GLU A 78 7.61 -8.71 16.06
N GLU A 79 8.28 -8.86 14.91
CA GLU A 79 9.19 -7.84 14.38
C GLU A 79 8.44 -6.70 13.70
N PHE A 80 7.33 -7.00 13.01
CA PHE A 80 6.42 -6.02 12.43
C PHE A 80 5.95 -4.99 13.47
N MET A 81 5.51 -5.46 14.65
CA MET A 81 5.07 -4.59 15.77
C MET A 81 6.23 -3.78 16.37
N ARG A 82 7.46 -4.31 16.34
CA ARG A 82 8.66 -3.64 16.86
C ARG A 82 9.21 -2.58 15.90
N LYS A 83 9.11 -2.81 14.59
CA LYS A 83 9.66 -1.97 13.51
C LYS A 83 8.75 -0.79 13.15
N HIS A 84 7.44 -0.90 13.39
CA HIS A 84 6.50 0.23 13.31
C HIS A 84 6.72 1.30 14.40
N ARG A 85 7.66 1.09 15.32
CA ARG A 85 8.23 2.14 16.20
C ARG A 85 9.34 2.96 15.54
N GLU A 86 9.56 2.87 14.22
CA GLU A 86 10.36 3.87 13.50
C GLU A 86 9.58 5.21 13.50
N ASN A 87 9.87 6.00 14.54
CA ASN A 87 9.21 7.22 15.03
C ASN A 87 9.15 8.44 14.07
N ASP A 88 9.29 8.26 12.75
CA ASP A 88 9.29 9.38 11.80
C ASP A 88 8.15 9.37 10.79
N ARG A 89 7.18 8.46 10.92
CA ARG A 89 5.95 8.53 10.14
C ARG A 89 5.06 9.66 10.66
N VAL A 90 4.82 10.67 9.82
CA VAL A 90 3.84 11.73 10.07
C VAL A 90 2.47 11.25 9.59
N VAL A 91 1.51 11.16 10.50
CA VAL A 91 0.12 10.81 10.19
C VAL A 91 -0.59 12.01 9.61
N ILE A 92 -1.06 11.92 8.36
CA ILE A 92 -1.83 12.99 7.73
C ILE A 92 -3.30 12.81 8.12
N VAL A 93 -3.87 13.80 8.80
CA VAL A 93 -5.25 13.80 9.25
C VAL A 93 -6.05 14.75 8.37
N THR A 94 -6.86 14.20 7.47
CA THR A 94 -7.78 14.97 6.63
C THR A 94 -9.09 15.22 7.36
N THR A 95 -9.48 16.48 7.51
CA THR A 95 -10.71 16.87 8.20
C THR A 95 -11.44 17.99 7.45
N LYS A 96 -12.68 18.27 7.85
CA LYS A 96 -13.43 19.46 7.41
C LYS A 96 -13.55 20.46 8.56
N GLU A 97 -13.74 21.72 8.22
CA GLU A 97 -14.10 22.75 9.19
C GLU A 97 -15.56 22.55 9.64
N ASP A 98 -15.75 22.40 10.95
CA ASP A 98 -17.05 22.16 11.57
C ASP A 98 -17.03 22.65 13.02
N ALA A 99 -17.61 23.82 13.28
CA ALA A 99 -17.74 24.32 14.64
C ALA A 99 -18.80 23.51 15.40
N PRO A 100 -18.54 23.02 16.63
CA PRO A 100 -17.43 23.36 17.54
C PRO A 100 -16.24 22.37 17.55
N PHE A 101 -16.22 21.39 16.65
CA PHE A 101 -15.27 20.28 16.69
C PHE A 101 -13.92 20.59 16.04
N MET A 102 -13.90 21.34 14.95
CA MET A 102 -12.71 21.73 14.21
C MET A 102 -12.91 23.13 13.61
N ILE A 103 -12.16 24.10 14.11
CA ILE A 103 -12.30 25.53 13.79
C ILE A 103 -10.93 26.07 13.37
N MET A 104 -10.87 26.81 12.27
CA MET A 104 -9.67 27.56 11.91
C MET A 104 -9.61 28.85 12.73
N LYS A 105 -8.46 29.13 13.36
CA LYS A 105 -8.28 30.36 14.15
C LYS A 105 -8.21 31.58 13.24
N ASP A 106 -8.73 32.73 13.69
CA ASP A 106 -8.68 33.99 12.95
C ASP A 106 -7.25 34.47 12.67
N ASN A 107 -6.29 34.11 13.53
CA ASN A 107 -4.87 34.39 13.38
C ASN A 107 -4.09 33.26 12.68
N ALA A 108 -4.77 32.37 11.94
CA ALA A 108 -4.13 31.25 11.25
C ALA A 108 -3.01 31.66 10.29
N SER A 109 -3.03 32.88 9.74
CA SER A 109 -1.96 33.42 8.89
C SER A 109 -0.62 33.61 9.62
N LEU A 110 -0.64 33.78 10.94
CA LEU A 110 0.54 33.96 11.78
C LEU A 110 1.06 32.63 12.37
N LEU A 111 0.22 31.59 12.34
CA LEU A 111 0.50 30.29 12.95
C LEU A 111 0.93 29.27 11.88
N LYS A 112 1.77 28.30 12.26
CA LYS A 112 2.29 27.28 11.35
C LYS A 112 1.75 25.89 11.72
N GLY A 113 1.51 25.06 10.70
CA GLY A 113 1.11 23.66 10.90
C GLY A 113 -0.25 23.50 11.59
N ASN A 114 -0.29 22.64 12.62
CA ASN A 114 -1.50 22.25 13.35
C ASN A 114 -2.02 23.32 14.31
N ASP A 115 -1.19 24.31 14.67
CA ASP A 115 -1.57 25.37 15.63
C ASP A 115 -2.63 26.32 15.08
N ARG A 116 -2.83 26.31 13.76
CA ARG A 116 -3.87 27.06 13.05
C ARG A 116 -5.29 26.58 13.36
N PHE A 117 -5.43 25.39 13.95
CA PHE A 117 -6.72 24.77 14.24
C PHE A 117 -6.98 24.71 15.75
N MET A 118 -8.25 24.81 16.12
CA MET A 118 -8.77 24.64 17.49
C MET A 118 -10.09 23.86 17.48
N GLY A 119 -10.49 23.33 18.62
CA GLY A 119 -11.75 22.61 18.79
C GLY A 119 -11.55 21.23 19.39
N PHE A 120 -12.65 20.60 19.79
CA PHE A 120 -12.62 19.33 20.54
C PHE A 120 -11.83 18.22 19.82
N SER A 121 -11.99 18.10 18.49
CA SER A 121 -11.30 17.05 17.73
C SER A 121 -9.80 17.30 17.64
N LYS A 122 -9.35 18.56 17.67
CA LYS A 122 -7.92 18.89 17.74
C LYS A 122 -7.35 18.43 19.08
N ASP A 123 -8.02 18.74 20.19
CA ASP A 123 -7.53 18.42 21.53
C ASP A 123 -7.44 16.89 21.71
N LEU A 124 -8.40 16.15 21.15
CA LEU A 124 -8.35 14.69 21.12
C LEU A 124 -7.16 14.16 20.29
N LEU A 125 -6.88 14.77 19.15
CA LEU A 125 -5.74 14.38 18.31
C LEU A 125 -4.41 14.61 19.01
N ASP A 126 -4.26 15.71 19.75
CA ASP A 126 -3.06 15.96 20.56
C ASP A 126 -2.88 14.88 21.63
N LEU A 127 -3.94 14.53 22.36
CA LEU A 127 -3.90 13.46 23.37
C LEU A 127 -3.54 12.10 22.76
N LEU A 128 -4.06 11.79 21.57
CA LEU A 128 -3.73 10.57 20.85
C LEU A 128 -2.29 10.58 20.34
N ALA A 129 -1.82 11.72 19.82
CA ALA A 129 -0.46 11.89 19.34
C ALA A 129 0.57 11.71 20.47
N GLU A 130 0.29 12.27 21.65
CA GLU A 130 1.10 12.09 22.86
C GLU A 130 1.10 10.63 23.32
N LYS A 131 -0.08 10.00 23.41
CA LYS A 131 -0.21 8.62 23.89
C LYS A 131 0.43 7.60 22.95
N LEU A 132 0.37 7.83 21.65
CA LEU A 132 0.92 6.94 20.62
C LEU A 132 2.35 7.32 20.21
N ASN A 133 2.87 8.45 20.69
CA ASN A 133 4.16 9.03 20.32
C ASN A 133 4.32 9.17 18.79
N VAL A 134 3.29 9.71 18.13
CA VAL A 134 3.26 9.91 16.66
C VAL A 134 3.19 11.40 16.32
N LYS A 135 3.85 11.79 15.23
CA LYS A 135 3.70 13.13 14.64
C LYS A 135 2.46 13.11 13.73
N TYR A 136 1.69 14.18 13.72
CA TYR A 136 0.54 14.30 12.82
C TYR A 136 0.49 15.66 12.14
N GLU A 137 -0.18 15.75 10.98
CA GLU A 137 -0.40 16.99 10.23
C GLU A 137 -1.88 17.09 9.85
N ILE A 138 -2.55 18.19 10.22
CA ILE A 138 -3.94 18.44 9.85
C ILE A 138 -4.00 19.06 8.46
N ARG A 139 -4.80 18.44 7.57
CA ARG A 139 -5.15 19.00 6.26
C ARG A 139 -6.66 19.17 6.16
N ILE A 140 -7.09 20.37 5.76
CA ILE A 140 -8.50 20.62 5.45
C ILE A 140 -8.76 20.09 4.05
N SER A 141 -9.74 19.18 3.93
CA SER A 141 -10.18 18.68 2.63
C SER A 141 -10.69 19.83 1.78
N LYS A 142 -10.40 19.78 0.48
CA LYS A 142 -10.92 20.77 -0.47
C LYS A 142 -12.43 20.63 -0.67
N GLU A 143 -12.94 19.42 -0.45
CA GLU A 143 -14.36 19.10 -0.56
C GLU A 143 -14.97 19.07 0.85
N LYS A 144 -15.87 20.01 1.18
CA LYS A 144 -16.53 20.11 2.51
C LYS A 144 -17.50 18.95 2.83
N SER A 145 -17.50 17.88 2.03
CA SER A 145 -18.38 16.73 2.18
C SER A 145 -17.62 15.56 2.82
N TYR A 146 -18.29 14.81 3.69
CA TYR A 146 -17.70 13.62 4.32
C TYR A 146 -17.43 12.51 3.30
N GLY A 147 -18.42 12.28 2.43
CA GLY A 147 -18.43 11.15 1.53
C GLY A 147 -19.69 11.20 0.69
N SER A 148 -19.55 11.20 -0.63
CA SER A 148 -20.66 10.90 -1.52
C SER A 148 -20.17 10.02 -2.65
N VAL A 149 -20.98 9.02 -3.02
CA VAL A 149 -20.68 8.20 -4.19
C VAL A 149 -21.30 8.89 -5.39
N LYS A 150 -20.45 9.36 -6.32
CA LYS A 150 -20.91 9.92 -7.58
C LYS A 150 -20.21 9.17 -8.71
N ASN A 151 -21.00 8.55 -9.59
CA ASN A 151 -20.52 7.79 -10.73
C ASN A 151 -19.55 6.64 -10.35
N GLY A 152 -19.80 5.97 -9.23
CA GLY A 152 -18.95 4.86 -8.76
C GLY A 152 -17.65 5.29 -8.06
N GLU A 153 -17.35 6.58 -8.02
CA GLU A 153 -16.20 7.11 -7.28
C GLU A 153 -16.63 7.73 -5.95
N TRP A 154 -15.82 7.50 -4.92
CA TRP A 154 -15.95 8.21 -3.65
C TRP A 154 -15.44 9.65 -3.79
N ARG A 155 -16.29 10.61 -3.42
CA ARG A 155 -15.96 12.04 -3.26
C ARG A 155 -15.91 12.43 -1.79
N GLY A 156 -15.44 13.63 -1.48
CA GLY A 156 -15.24 14.13 -0.13
C GLY A 156 -13.97 13.62 0.54
N ILE A 157 -13.96 13.68 1.88
CA ILE A 157 -12.85 13.18 2.71
C ILE A 157 -12.54 11.71 2.39
N LEU A 158 -13.58 10.86 2.22
CA LEU A 158 -13.39 9.46 1.82
C LEU A 158 -12.74 9.32 0.43
N GLY A 159 -13.07 10.20 -0.50
CA GLY A 159 -12.46 10.21 -1.82
C GLY A 159 -10.98 10.58 -1.79
N GLU A 160 -10.59 11.55 -0.95
CA GLU A 160 -9.18 11.91 -0.77
C GLU A 160 -8.38 10.78 -0.15
N LEU A 161 -8.95 10.05 0.82
CA LEU A 161 -8.29 8.90 1.47
C LEU A 161 -8.08 7.72 0.52
N VAL A 162 -9.04 7.44 -0.37
CA VAL A 162 -8.95 6.31 -1.32
C VAL A 162 -7.97 6.60 -2.46
N ARG A 163 -7.77 7.87 -2.81
CA ARG A 163 -6.86 8.29 -3.89
C ARG A 163 -5.42 8.57 -3.43
N GLN A 164 -5.14 8.55 -2.12
CA GLN A 164 -3.80 8.68 -1.55
C GLN A 164 -3.10 7.33 -1.48
#